data_AF-A0A2V8QE33-F1
#
_entry.id   AF-A0A2V8QE33-F1
#
_cell.length_a   1.000
_cell.length_b   1.000
_cell.length_c   1.000
_cell.angle_alpha   90.00
_cell.angle_beta   90.00
_cell.angle_gamma   90.00
#
_symmetry.space_group_name_H-M   'P 1'
#
loop_
_entity.id
_entity.type
_entity.pdbx_description
1 polymer ?
#
loop_
_entity_poly.entity_id
_entity_poly.type
_entity_poly.pdbx_seq_one_letter_code
_entity_poly.pdbx_strand_id
1 'polypeptide(L)' 'GEIPLYDPETFETNVRGIYVAGHFTHARHIKAAIEVPRRIVPLIAQDLRSAVAQNYVAIE' A
#
# COMPACT_ATOMS: atom_id res chain seq x y z
N GLY A 1 16.50 -13.32 4.08
CA GLY A 1 15.73 -12.88 2.90
C GLY A 1 15.99 -11.42 2.69
N GLU A 2 16.03 -10.96 1.44
CA GLU A 2 16.15 -9.54 1.13
C GLU A 2 14.83 -8.82 1.47
N ILE A 3 14.93 -7.60 1.99
CA ILE A 3 13.75 -6.76 2.27
C ILE A 3 13.33 -6.12 0.95
N PRO A 4 12.04 -6.15 0.56
CA PRO A 4 11.56 -5.46 -0.63
C PRO A 4 11.94 -3.97 -0.60
N LEU A 5 12.24 -3.37 -1.75
CA LEU A 5 12.31 -1.92 -1.84
C LEU A 5 10.89 -1.36 -1.78
N TYR A 6 10.61 -0.48 -0.81
CA TYR A 6 9.29 0.11 -0.62
C TYR A 6 9.37 1.57 -0.14
N ASP A 7 8.33 2.34 -0.43
CA ASP A 7 8.14 3.70 0.05
C ASP A 7 7.67 3.68 1.52
N PRO A 8 8.40 4.31 2.47
CA PRO A 8 8.06 4.27 3.89
C PRO A 8 6.76 5.00 4.27
N GLU A 9 6.24 5.88 3.40
CA GLU A 9 5.01 6.63 3.65
C GLU A 9 3.77 5.84 3.21
N THR A 10 3.82 5.22 2.04
CA THR A 10 2.71 4.49 1.40
C THR A 10 2.77 2.97 1.61
N PHE A 11 3.95 2.45 1.94
CA PHE A 11 4.31 1.02 1.98
C PHE A 11 4.20 0.29 0.64
N GLU A 12 4.06 1.01 -0.47
CA GLU A 12 4.07 0.43 -1.81
C GLU A 12 5.50 0.04 -2.19
N THR A 13 5.65 -1.12 -2.83
CA THR A 13 6.94 -1.58 -3.36
C THR A 13 7.28 -0.91 -4.68
N ASN A 14 8.44 -1.24 -5.24
CA ASN A 14 8.78 -0.89 -6.63
C ASN A 14 7.88 -1.57 -7.69
N VAL A 15 6.99 -2.49 -7.29
CA VAL A 15 5.96 -3.08 -8.14
C VAL A 15 4.61 -2.44 -7.80
N ARG A 16 4.02 -1.74 -8.78
CA ARG A 16 2.75 -1.03 -8.58
C ARG A 16 1.65 -1.97 -8.10
N GLY A 17 0.91 -1.56 -7.08
CA GLY A 17 -0.18 -2.32 -6.48
C GLY A 17 0.25 -3.40 -5.49
N ILE A 18 1.55 -3.54 -5.22
CA ILE A 18 2.09 -4.48 -4.23
C ILE A 18 2.62 -3.70 -3.03
N TYR A 19 2.15 -4.05 -1.83
CA TYR A 19 2.43 -3.35 -0.59
C TYR A 19 3.03 -4.27 0.47
N VAL A 20 3.89 -3.75 1.33
CA VAL A 20 4.46 -4.49 2.47
C VAL A 20 3.72 -4.22 3.78
N ALA A 21 3.56 -5.25 4.60
CA ALA A 21 2.99 -5.11 5.93
C ALA A 21 3.69 -6.05 6.93
N GLY A 22 3.42 -5.84 8.22
CA GLY A 22 3.97 -6.68 9.26
C GLY A 22 5.48 -6.50 9.44
N HIS A 23 6.20 -7.58 9.74
CA HIS A 23 7.65 -7.57 10.06
C HIS A 23 8.56 -7.14 8.89
N PHE A 24 8.02 -7.01 7.67
CA PHE A 24 8.75 -6.43 6.55
C PHE A 24 8.90 -4.91 6.66
N THR A 25 7.98 -4.27 7.37
CA THR A 25 8.15 -2.88 7.78
C THR A 25 9.08 -2.86 8.99
N HIS A 26 9.95 -1.87 9.12
CA HIS A 26 10.91 -1.76 10.24
C HIS A 26 10.28 -1.72 11.67
N ALA A 27 8.97 -1.95 11.79
CA ALA A 27 8.23 -2.24 13.01
C ALA A 27 8.67 -3.59 13.63
N ARG A 28 9.39 -3.52 14.76
CA ARG A 28 9.91 -4.70 15.48
C ARG A 28 8.89 -5.37 16.42
N HIS A 29 7.69 -4.83 16.56
CA HIS A 29 6.67 -5.35 17.50
C HIS A 29 5.34 -5.61 16.80
N ILE A 30 4.63 -6.66 17.22
CA ILE A 30 3.32 -7.07 16.69
C ILE A 30 2.35 -5.89 16.62
N LYS A 31 2.30 -5.04 17.66
CA LYS A 31 1.43 -3.85 17.70
C LYS A 31 1.70 -2.90 16.53
N ALA A 32 2.96 -2.56 16.28
CA ALA A 32 3.33 -1.66 15.19
C ALA A 32 3.12 -2.34 13.82
N ALA A 33 3.36 -3.66 13.74
CA ALA A 33 3.13 -4.46 12.55
C ALA A 33 1.65 -4.51 12.10
N ILE A 34 0.69 -4.50 13.04
CA ILE A 34 -0.76 -4.49 12.73
C ILE A 34 -1.32 -3.08 12.44
N GLU A 35 -0.60 -2.02 12.83
CA GLU A 35 -0.98 -0.64 12.52
C GLU A 35 -0.76 -0.31 11.04
N VAL A 36 0.25 -0.92 10.42
CA VAL A 36 0.59 -0.71 9.00
C VAL A 36 -0.57 -1.06 8.04
N PRO A 37 -1.20 -2.26 8.10
CA PRO A 37 -2.37 -2.57 7.26
C PRO A 37 -3.50 -1.55 7.36
N ARG A 38 -3.73 -0.98 8.55
CA ARG A 38 -4.79 0.02 8.78
C ARG A 38 -4.52 1.34 8.04
N ARG A 39 -3.25 1.63 7.72
CA ARG A 39 -2.84 2.78 6.91
C ARG A 39 -2.90 2.47 5.41
N ILE A 40 -2.51 1.26 5.01
CA ILE A 40 -2.43 0.85 3.60
C ILE A 40 -3.81 0.70 2.96
N VAL A 41 -4.75 0.04 3.64
CA VAL A 41 -6.07 -0.31 3.05
C VAL A 41 -6.84 0.92 2.56
N PRO A 42 -6.94 2.04 3.31
CA PRO A 42 -7.58 3.25 2.81
C PRO A 42 -6.94 3.84 1.54
N LEU A 43 -5.61 3.79 1.44
CA LEU A 43 -4.86 4.29 0.27
C LEU A 43 -5.17 3.43 -0.96
N ILE A 44 -5.08 2.10 -0.83
CA ILE A 44 -5.46 1.17 -1.91
C ILE A 44 -6.90 1.43 -2.37
N ALA A 45 -7.82 1.60 -1.42
CA ALA A 45 -9.22 1.82 -1.73
C ALA A 45 -9.43 3.16 -2.46
N GLN A 46 -8.68 4.20 -2.09
CA GLN A 46 -8.71 5.50 -2.78
C GLN A 46 -8.19 5.36 -4.21
N ASP A 47 -7.06 4.70 -4.41
CA ASP A 47 -6.45 4.53 -5.74
C ASP A 47 -7.33 3.72 -6.68
N LEU A 48 -7.94 2.63 -6.17
CA LEU A 48 -8.89 1.83 -6.94
C LEU A 48 -10.13 2.64 -7.35
N ARG A 49 -10.68 3.47 -6.45
CA ARG A 49 -11.81 4.35 -6.77
C ARG A 49 -11.44 5.38 -7.83
N SER A 50 -10.27 6.00 -7.69
CA SER A 50 -9.74 6.96 -8.67
C SER A 50 -9.53 6.31 -10.04
N ALA A 51 -8.94 5.11 -10.09
CA ALA A 51 -8.73 4.39 -11.34
C ALA A 51 -10.04 4.06 -12.04
N VAL A 52 -11.07 3.62 -11.31
CA VAL A 52 -12.41 3.39 -11.86
C VAL A 52 -13.03 4.70 -12.40
N ALA A 53 -12.93 5.79 -11.64
CA ALA A 53 -13.46 7.08 -12.07
C ALA A 53 -12.77 7.61 -13.34
N GLN A 54 -11.44 7.51 -13.42
CA GLN A 54 -10.68 7.90 -14.61
C GLN A 54 -11.05 7.05 -15.83
N ASN A 55 -11.27 5.75 -15.65
CA ASN A 55 -11.74 4.88 -16.73
C ASN A 55 -13.14 5.27 -17.24
N TYR A 56 -14.00 5.80 -16.37
CA TYR A 56 -15.34 6.27 -16.75
C TYR A 56 -15.31 7.60 -17.50
N VAL A 57 -14.38 8.51 -17.17
CA VAL A 57 -14.17 9.76 -17.91
C VAL A 57 -13.51 9.51 -19.28
N ALA A 58 -12.64 8.50 -19.40
CA ALA A 58 -11.95 8.17 -20.64
C ALA A 58 -12.82 7.48 -21.71
N ILE A 59 -14.07 7.15 -21.40
CA ILE A 59 -15.05 6.53 -22.32
C ILE A 59 -16.14 7.51 -22.79
N GLU A 60 -16.06 8.79 -22.39
CA GLU A 60 -16.85 9.92 -22.91
C GLU A 60 -16.04 10.75 -23.91
#